data_AF-A0A535W4Q9-F1
#
_entry.id   AF-A0A535W4Q9-F1
#
_cell.length_a   1.000
_cell.length_b   1.000
_cell.length_c   1.000
_cell.angle_alpha   90.00
_cell.angle_beta   90.00
_cell.angle_gamma   90.00
#
_symmetry.space_group_name_H-M   'P 1'
#
loop_
_entity.id
_entity.type
_entity.pdbx_description
1 polymer ?
#
loop_
_entity_poly.entity_id
_entity_poly.type
_entity_poly.pdbx_seq_one_letter_code
_entity_poly.pdbx_strand_id
1 'polypeptide(L)'
;MTAKGVRSGDEITTPLVYKRDGNRYVVIASKGGAPDNPKWLANIRAHPEVEVEVAKDGGTETFKAEAQVIESGPERDRLYKEQATVWPAFLDYQKKTSRVIPVVVLERI
;
A
#
# COMPACT_ATOMS: atom_id res chain seq x y z
N MET A 1 3.27 -7.25 -3.22
CA MET A 1 3.20 -6.23 -4.29
C MET A 1 4.59 -6.10 -4.88
N THR A 2 4.71 -6.25 -6.19
CA THR A 2 5.96 -6.09 -6.94
C THR A 2 5.84 -4.84 -7.80
N ALA A 3 6.85 -3.97 -7.71
CA ALA A 3 6.88 -2.70 -8.45
C ALA A 3 8.28 -2.45 -8.99
N LYS A 4 8.35 -1.79 -10.15
CA LYS A 4 9.60 -1.39 -10.78
C LYS A 4 10.34 -0.33 -9.97
N GLY A 5 11.59 -0.63 -9.58
CA GLY A 5 12.46 0.27 -8.84
C GLY A 5 12.75 1.54 -9.62
N VAL A 6 12.36 2.71 -9.11
CA VAL A 6 12.54 4.00 -9.82
C VAL A 6 14.01 4.34 -10.09
N ARG A 7 14.93 3.80 -9.28
CA ARG A 7 16.38 4.02 -9.44
C ARG A 7 17.08 2.87 -10.17
N SER A 8 16.73 1.62 -9.86
CA SER A 8 17.46 0.47 -10.39
C SER A 8 16.83 -0.11 -11.66
N GLY A 9 15.53 0.10 -11.87
CA GLY A 9 14.78 -0.53 -12.95
C GLY A 9 14.36 -1.98 -12.68
N ASP A 10 14.80 -2.57 -11.56
CA ASP A 10 14.48 -3.96 -11.19
C ASP A 10 13.05 -4.10 -10.65
N GLU A 11 12.49 -5.30 -10.75
CA GLU A 11 11.25 -5.65 -10.06
C GLU A 11 11.52 -5.90 -8.57
N ILE A 12 10.82 -5.16 -7.70
CA ILE A 12 11.02 -5.22 -6.24
C ILE A 12 9.73 -5.64 -5.54
N THR A 13 9.75 -6.82 -4.94
CA THR A 13 8.63 -7.33 -4.15
C THR A 13 8.67 -6.83 -2.71
N THR A 14 7.56 -6.24 -2.27
CA THR A 14 7.33 -5.79 -0.89
C THR A 14 6.11 -6.52 -0.30
N PRO A 15 6.28 -7.32 0.76
CA PRO A 15 5.18 -7.86 1.55
C PRO A 15 4.46 -6.75 2.32
N LEU A 16 3.13 -6.70 2.26
CA LEU A 16 2.31 -5.65 2.86
C LEU A 16 1.05 -6.25 3.47
N VAL A 17 0.60 -5.68 4.59
CA VAL A 17 -0.76 -5.91 5.09
C VAL A 17 -1.74 -5.19 4.15
N TYR A 18 -2.80 -5.88 3.76
CA TYR A 18 -3.87 -5.32 2.93
C TYR A 18 -5.26 -5.56 3.54
N LYS A 19 -6.24 -4.77 3.09
CA LYS A 19 -7.68 -5.02 3.25
C LYS A 19 -8.36 -4.73 1.93
N ARG A 20 -9.50 -5.38 1.69
CA ARG A 20 -10.36 -5.04 0.55
C ARG A 20 -11.28 -3.86 0.86
N ASP A 21 -11.47 -3.00 -0.12
CA ASP A 21 -12.50 -1.95 -0.14
C ASP A 21 -13.27 -2.08 -1.47
N GLY A 22 -14.40 -2.78 -1.44
CA GLY A 22 -15.08 -3.23 -2.66
C GLY A 22 -14.18 -4.16 -3.49
N ASN A 23 -13.96 -3.80 -4.75
CA ASN A 23 -13.09 -4.54 -5.68
C ASN A 23 -11.61 -4.12 -5.60
N ARG A 24 -11.28 -3.18 -4.71
CA ARG A 24 -9.96 -2.57 -4.59
C ARG A 24 -9.19 -3.19 -3.43
N TYR A 25 -7.87 -3.20 -3.53
CA TYR A 25 -6.98 -3.61 -2.43
C TYR A 25 -6.32 -2.37 -1.83
N VAL A 26 -6.28 -2.29 -0.51
CA VAL A 26 -5.78 -1.12 0.22
C VAL A 26 -4.55 -1.52 1.01
N VAL A 27 -3.44 -0.80 0.79
CA VAL A 27 -2.18 -0.95 1.54
C VAL A 27 -1.75 0.40 2.12
N ILE A 28 -0.92 0.38 3.16
CA ILE A 28 -0.49 1.61 3.86
C ILE A 28 1.03 1.77 3.81
N ALA A 29 1.49 2.95 3.41
CA ALA A 29 2.91 3.33 3.39
C ALA A 29 3.44 3.74 4.78
N SER A 30 3.20 2.90 5.80
CA SER A 30 3.43 3.25 7.20
C SER A 30 4.90 3.23 7.60
N LYS A 31 5.68 2.27 7.09
CA LYS A 31 7.08 2.03 7.52
C LYS A 31 7.20 2.02 9.07
N GLY A 32 6.23 1.42 9.76
CA GLY A 32 6.18 1.37 11.22
C GLY A 32 6.05 2.72 11.94
N GLY A 33 5.65 3.78 11.23
CA GLY A 33 5.62 5.14 11.77
C GLY A 33 6.97 5.87 11.68
N ALA A 34 7.89 5.40 10.84
CA ALA A 34 9.13 6.13 10.58
C ALA A 34 8.87 7.54 10.01
N PRO A 35 9.77 8.51 10.26
CA PRO A 35 9.63 9.89 9.80
C PRO A 35 9.65 10.02 8.27
N ASP A 36 10.20 9.05 7.56
CA ASP A 36 10.28 9.00 6.10
C ASP A 36 9.36 7.93 5.48
N ASN A 37 9.04 8.11 4.20
CA ASN A 37 8.22 7.16 3.45
C ASN A 37 9.03 5.88 3.10
N PRO A 38 8.37 4.72 2.95
CA PRO A 38 9.04 3.52 2.46
C PRO A 38 9.46 3.68 1.00
N LYS A 39 10.59 3.08 0.63
CA LYS A 39 11.16 3.22 -0.73
C LYS A 39 10.20 2.79 -1.83
N TRP A 40 9.40 1.75 -1.60
CA TRP A 40 8.42 1.27 -2.57
C TRP A 40 7.37 2.33 -2.94
N LEU A 41 7.08 3.31 -2.05
CA LEU A 41 6.15 4.38 -2.38
C LEU A 41 6.67 5.27 -3.52
N ALA A 42 7.99 5.50 -3.57
CA ALA A 42 8.60 6.25 -4.67
C ALA A 42 8.58 5.46 -5.99
N ASN A 43 8.70 4.13 -5.92
CA ASN A 43 8.59 3.25 -7.08
C ASN A 43 7.21 3.38 -7.73
N ILE A 44 6.13 3.21 -6.95
CA ILE A 44 4.76 3.25 -7.50
C ILE A 44 4.30 4.65 -7.93
N ARG A 45 4.89 5.71 -7.38
CA ARG A 45 4.65 7.09 -7.88
C ARG A 45 5.20 7.29 -9.28
N ALA A 46 6.32 6.65 -9.60
CA ALA A 46 6.94 6.74 -10.91
C ALA A 46 6.36 5.73 -11.91
N HIS A 47 6.00 4.54 -11.42
CA HIS A 47 5.50 3.41 -12.19
C HIS A 47 4.29 2.80 -11.45
N PRO A 48 3.07 3.29 -11.72
CA PRO A 48 1.89 2.89 -10.96
C PRO A 48 1.39 1.47 -11.28
N GLU A 49 1.76 0.91 -12.44
CA GLU A 49 1.47 -0.49 -12.74
C GLU A 49 2.31 -1.42 -11.83
N VAL A 50 1.64 -2.28 -11.08
CA VAL A 50 2.24 -3.24 -10.15
C VAL A 50 1.68 -4.63 -10.36
N GLU A 51 2.44 -5.64 -9.93
CA GLU A 51 1.93 -6.99 -9.77
C GLU A 51 1.54 -7.24 -8.30
N VAL A 52 0.38 -7.85 -8.10
CA VAL A 52 -0.18 -8.15 -6.80
C VAL A 52 -0.37 -9.66 -6.68
N GLU A 53 0.17 -10.20 -5.59
CA GLU A 53 -0.03 -11.58 -5.16
C GLU A 53 -0.89 -11.59 -3.89
N VAL A 54 -1.97 -12.36 -3.90
CA VAL A 54 -2.83 -12.58 -2.73
C VAL A 54 -3.14 -14.06 -2.54
N ALA A 55 -3.30 -14.48 -1.29
CA ALA A 55 -3.73 -15.84 -0.99
C ALA A 55 -5.16 -16.07 -1.48
N LYS A 56 -5.40 -17.24 -2.08
CA LYS A 56 -6.71 -17.78 -2.44
C LYS A 56 -6.82 -19.22 -1.99
N ASP A 57 -8.03 -19.78 -2.01
CA ASP A 57 -8.22 -21.20 -1.71
C ASP A 57 -7.34 -22.07 -2.63
N GLY A 58 -6.47 -22.87 -2.03
CA GLY A 58 -5.57 -23.77 -2.75
C GLY A 58 -4.37 -23.12 -3.44
N GLY A 59 -4.05 -21.83 -3.20
CA GLY A 59 -2.81 -21.25 -3.72
C GLY A 59 -2.72 -19.72 -3.68
N THR A 60 -2.05 -19.17 -4.68
CA THR A 60 -1.83 -17.73 -4.85
C THR A 60 -2.54 -17.25 -6.10
N GLU A 61 -3.20 -16.11 -6.00
CA GLU A 61 -3.65 -15.34 -7.16
C GLU A 61 -2.64 -14.24 -7.47
N THR A 62 -2.21 -14.15 -8.72
CA THR A 62 -1.31 -13.10 -9.21
C THR A 62 -2.02 -12.31 -10.32
N PHE A 63 -1.99 -10.99 -10.24
CA PHE A 63 -2.64 -10.10 -11.20
C PHE A 63 -1.96 -8.73 -11.27
N LYS A 64 -2.15 -8.01 -12.38
CA LYS A 64 -1.72 -6.62 -12.51
C LYS A 64 -2.74 -5.66 -11.90
N ALA A 65 -2.24 -4.58 -11.33
CA ALA A 65 -3.06 -3.51 -10.77
C ALA A 65 -2.43 -2.15 -11.05
N GLU A 66 -3.28 -1.13 -11.12
CA GLU A 66 -2.87 0.27 -11.11
C GLU A 66 -2.87 0.77 -9.65
N ALA A 67 -1.76 1.37 -9.23
CA ALA A 67 -1.59 1.91 -7.88
C ALA A 67 -1.92 3.40 -7.83
N GLN A 68 -2.92 3.77 -7.05
CA GLN A 68 -3.28 5.14 -6.74
C GLN A 68 -2.85 5.52 -5.31
N VAL A 69 -1.98 6.52 -5.19
CA VAL A 69 -1.56 7.05 -3.89
C VAL A 69 -2.53 8.13 -3.43
N ILE A 70 -3.12 7.94 -2.24
CA ILE A 70 -3.97 8.92 -1.58
C ILE A 70 -3.19 9.56 -0.42
N GLU A 71 -2.76 10.79 -0.64
CA GLU A 71 -1.85 11.52 0.24
C GLU A 71 -2.51 11.98 1.54
N SER A 72 -3.77 12.42 1.45
CA SER A 72 -4.48 13.08 2.53
C SER A 72 -5.98 13.17 2.25
N GLY A 73 -6.74 13.63 3.24
CA GLY A 73 -8.16 13.95 3.09
C GLY A 73 -9.11 12.82 3.50
N PRO A 74 -10.42 13.04 3.36
CA PRO A 74 -11.44 12.18 3.97
C PRO A 74 -11.37 10.70 3.53
N GLU A 75 -11.10 10.45 2.25
CA GLU A 75 -10.99 9.08 1.74
C GLU A 75 -9.77 8.35 2.31
N ARG A 76 -8.63 9.04 2.39
CA ARG A 76 -7.42 8.51 3.06
C ARG A 76 -7.73 8.16 4.51
N ASP A 77 -8.41 9.04 5.24
CA ASP A 77 -8.71 8.84 6.66
C ASP A 77 -9.67 7.66 6.87
N ARG A 78 -10.70 7.56 6.03
CA ARG A 78 -11.63 6.41 6.01
C ARG A 78 -10.89 5.10 5.79
N LEU A 79 -10.10 5.02 4.71
CA LEU A 79 -9.37 3.81 4.35
C LEU A 79 -8.30 3.43 5.38
N TYR A 80 -7.59 4.42 5.95
CA TYR A 80 -6.60 4.18 7.00
C TYR A 80 -7.25 3.57 8.24
N LYS A 81 -8.40 4.13 8.67
CA LYS A 81 -9.18 3.62 9.79
C LYS A 81 -9.70 2.21 9.51
N GLU A 82 -10.17 1.94 8.31
CA GLU A 82 -10.63 0.59 7.91
C GLU A 82 -9.50 -0.44 7.90
N GLN A 83 -8.31 -0.08 7.42
CA GLN A 83 -7.15 -0.97 7.49
C GLN A 83 -6.77 -1.31 8.92
N ALA A 84 -6.89 -0.33 9.84
CA ALA A 84 -6.57 -0.53 11.24
C ALA A 84 -7.47 -1.58 11.93
N THR A 85 -8.61 -1.95 11.35
CA THR A 85 -9.42 -3.08 11.85
C THR A 85 -8.77 -4.44 11.57
N VAL A 86 -7.88 -4.53 10.57
CA VAL A 86 -7.11 -5.75 10.25
C VAL A 86 -5.79 -5.75 11.01
N TRP A 87 -5.14 -4.59 11.12
CA TRP A 87 -3.88 -4.45 11.84
C TRP A 87 -3.86 -3.21 12.76
N PRO A 88 -4.27 -3.36 14.03
CA PRO A 88 -4.46 -2.23 14.95
C PRO A 88 -3.24 -1.34 15.16
N ALA A 89 -2.02 -1.86 14.97
CA ALA A 89 -0.78 -1.09 15.14
C ALA A 89 -0.67 0.13 14.21
N PHE A 90 -1.45 0.19 13.12
CA PHE A 90 -1.52 1.39 12.26
C PHE A 90 -1.96 2.64 13.04
N LEU A 91 -2.81 2.51 14.07
CA LEU A 91 -3.22 3.64 14.90
C LEU A 91 -2.04 4.23 15.68
N ASP A 92 -1.12 3.38 16.14
CA ASP A 92 0.07 3.83 16.86
C ASP A 92 1.15 4.36 15.92
N TYR A 93 1.28 3.80 14.72
CA TYR A 93 2.22 4.32 13.72
C TYR A 93 1.92 5.77 13.33
N GLN A 94 0.64 6.15 13.24
CA GLN A 94 0.26 7.54 12.93
C GLN A 94 0.63 8.52 14.05
N LYS A 95 0.72 8.06 15.32
CA LYS A 95 1.16 8.89 16.45
C LYS A 95 2.67 9.06 16.51
N LYS A 96 3.44 8.17 15.88
CA LYS A 96 4.92 8.14 15.92
C LYS A 96 5.58 9.10 14.93
N THR A 97 4.81 9.74 14.04
CA THR A 97 5.34 10.58 12.98
C THR A 97 4.47 11.81 12.76
N SER A 98 5.08 12.89 12.29
CA SER A 98 4.39 14.12 11.90
C SER A 98 3.90 14.10 10.45
N ARG A 99 4.39 13.17 9.61
CA ARG A 99 3.91 13.05 8.24
C ARG A 99 2.52 12.45 8.20
N VAL A 100 1.71 12.91 7.26
CA VAL A 100 0.51 12.19 6.86
C VAL A 100 0.96 10.89 6.19
N ILE A 101 0.68 9.74 6.83
CA ILE A 101 1.00 8.43 6.25
C ILE A 101 0.09 8.20 5.05
N PRO A 102 0.62 7.99 3.82
CA PRO A 102 -0.20 7.77 2.64
C PRO A 102 -0.87 6.39 2.65
N VAL A 103 -2.09 6.37 2.10
CA VAL A 103 -2.81 5.14 1.76
C VAL A 103 -2.65 4.90 0.27
N VAL A 104 -2.57 3.64 -0.14
CA VAL A 104 -2.48 3.25 -1.54
C VAL A 104 -3.61 2.30 -1.86
N VAL A 105 -4.34 2.62 -2.92
CA VAL A 105 -5.38 1.80 -3.50
C VAL A 105 -4.81 1.10 -4.73
N LEU A 106 -5.01 -0.21 -4.83
CA LEU A 106 -4.60 -1.03 -5.97
C LEU A 106 -5.88 -1.52 -6.65
N GLU A 107 -6.09 -1.09 -7.88
CA GLU A 107 -7.23 -1.48 -8.71
C GLU A 107 -6.78 -2.41 -9.82
N ARG A 108 -7.43 -3.56 -9.98
CA ARG A 108 -7.07 -4.54 -11.01
C ARG A 108 -7.25 -3.95 -12.41
N ILE A 109 -6.31 -4.26 -13.29
CA ILE A 109 -6.36 -3.96 -14.74
C ILE A 109 -6.49 -5.23 -15.58
#